data_AF-A0A0S7Z247-F1
#
_entry.id   AF-A0A0S7Z247-F1
#
_cell.length_a   1.000
_cell.length_b   1.000
_cell.length_c   1.000
_cell.angle_alpha   90.00
_cell.angle_beta   90.00
_cell.angle_gamma   90.00
#
_symmetry.space_group_name_H-M   'P 1'
#
loop_
_entity.id
_entity.type
_entity.pdbx_description
1 polymer ?
#
loop_
_entity_poly.entity_id
_entity_poly.type
_entity_poly.pdbx_seq_one_letter_code
_entity_poly.pdbx_strand_id
1 'polypeptide(L)'
;MKIISDVLSILKYEAQIRDMRQGPFQTAVCTRNCGLASTPHDPGPHHGQPPVKEAGLLLKKDIPALARMVYSSSLLEAAIGMATINSLIEIDEQR
;
A
#
# COMPACT_ATOMS: atom_id res chain seq x y z
N MET A 1 -7.55 13.25 -5.83
CA MET A 1 -8.80 12.79 -5.17
C MET A 1 -8.79 13.28 -3.74
N LYS A 2 -9.65 14.25 -3.40
CA LYS A 2 -9.63 14.92 -2.08
C LYS A 2 -9.74 13.93 -0.92
N ILE A 3 -10.62 12.94 -1.03
CA ILE A 3 -10.83 11.90 -0.01
C ILE A 3 -9.55 11.15 0.38
N ILE A 4 -8.69 10.76 -0.58
CA ILE A 4 -7.46 10.03 -0.27
C ILE A 4 -6.45 10.94 0.42
N SER A 5 -6.37 12.21 0.02
CA SER A 5 -5.51 13.21 0.67
C SER A 5 -5.96 13.47 2.11
N ASP A 6 -7.26 13.59 2.32
CA ASP A 6 -7.87 13.78 3.64
C ASP A 6 -7.58 12.56 4.54
N VAL A 7 -7.74 11.33 4.02
CA VAL A 7 -7.38 10.10 4.76
C VAL A 7 -5.89 10.09 5.11
N LEU A 8 -4.99 10.34 4.16
CA LEU A 8 -3.55 10.38 4.43
C LEU A 8 -3.17 11.43 5.48
N SER A 9 -3.91 12.55 5.57
CA SER A 9 -3.63 13.64 6.52
C SER A 9 -3.90 13.26 7.98
N ILE A 10 -4.76 12.26 8.24
CA ILE A 10 -5.15 11.86 9.60
C ILE A 10 -4.39 10.63 10.11
N LEU A 11 -3.59 9.98 9.26
CA LEU A 11 -2.85 8.76 9.64
C LEU A 11 -1.63 9.10 10.52
N LYS A 12 -1.35 8.22 11.48
CA LYS A 12 -0.12 8.21 12.29
C LYS A 12 0.93 7.32 11.65
N TYR A 13 2.01 7.93 11.17
CA TYR A 13 3.06 7.25 10.39
C TYR A 13 4.16 6.62 11.24
N GLU A 14 4.08 6.76 12.57
CA GLU A 14 4.99 6.16 13.55
C GLU A 14 4.74 4.66 13.64
N ALA A 15 5.29 3.91 12.69
CA ALA A 15 5.29 2.46 12.63
C ALA A 15 6.53 1.95 11.86
N GLN A 16 6.72 0.64 11.82
CA GLN A 16 7.72 -0.02 10.97
C GLN A 16 7.04 -0.99 10.03
N ILE A 17 7.57 -1.13 8.82
CA ILE A 17 7.11 -2.13 7.86
C ILE A 17 7.73 -3.48 8.25
N ARG A 18 6.89 -4.46 8.59
CA ARG A 18 7.31 -5.79 9.03
C ARG A 18 7.36 -6.80 7.87
N ASP A 19 6.34 -6.80 7.00
CA ASP A 19 6.29 -7.65 5.81
C ASP A 19 5.31 -7.04 4.79
N MET A 20 5.42 -7.45 3.53
CA MET A 20 4.40 -7.19 2.51
C MET A 20 4.33 -8.33 1.50
N ARG A 21 3.12 -8.63 1.02
CA ARG A 21 2.87 -9.65 0.00
C ARG A 21 1.87 -9.12 -1.00
N GLN A 22 2.17 -9.27 -2.29
CA GLN A 22 1.22 -9.01 -3.36
C GLN A 22 0.84 -10.34 -3.99
N GLY A 23 -0.37 -10.82 -3.68
CA GLY A 23 -0.95 -11.99 -4.29
C GLY A 23 -1.82 -11.64 -5.50
N PRO A 24 -2.38 -12.65 -6.18
CA PRO A 24 -3.19 -12.43 -7.39
C PRO A 24 -4.50 -11.66 -7.14
N PHE A 25 -5.02 -11.69 -5.90
CA PHE A 25 -6.30 -11.06 -5.54
C PHE A 25 -6.18 -10.04 -4.41
N GLN A 26 -5.18 -10.19 -3.55
CA GLN A 26 -5.02 -9.40 -2.33
C GLN A 26 -3.56 -8.98 -2.17
N THR A 27 -3.38 -7.71 -1.86
CA THR A 27 -2.11 -7.11 -1.45
C THR A 27 -2.19 -6.88 0.06
N ALA A 28 -1.22 -7.41 0.80
CA ALA A 28 -1.11 -7.29 2.24
C ALA A 28 0.13 -6.48 2.60
N VAL A 29 -0.02 -5.54 3.53
CA VAL A 29 1.08 -4.77 4.13
C VAL A 29 0.96 -4.83 5.65
N CYS A 30 2.00 -5.33 6.31
CA CYS A 30 2.07 -5.43 7.76
C CYS A 30 2.91 -4.27 8.31
N THR A 31 2.26 -3.29 8.96
CA THR A 31 2.92 -2.26 9.76
C THR A 31 2.58 -2.44 11.24
N ARG A 32 1.88 -1.47 11.86
CA ARG A 32 1.26 -1.62 13.19
C ARG A 32 0.20 -2.71 13.15
N ASN A 33 -0.70 -2.64 12.16
CA ASN A 33 -1.68 -3.68 11.84
C ASN A 33 -1.33 -4.35 10.50
N CYS A 34 -2.14 -5.33 10.07
CA CYS A 34 -2.08 -5.89 8.72
C CYS A 34 -3.20 -5.30 7.87
N GLY A 35 -2.84 -4.49 6.88
CA GLY A 35 -3.79 -3.90 5.94
C GLY A 35 -3.87 -4.71 4.67
N LEU A 36 -5.09 -4.90 4.16
CA LEU A 36 -5.36 -5.56 2.88
C LEU A 36 -5.91 -4.56 1.88
N ALA A 37 -5.60 -4.78 0.61
CA ALA A 37 -6.27 -4.13 -0.52
C ALA A 37 -6.42 -5.12 -1.68
N SER A 38 -7.51 -5.00 -2.44
CA SER A 38 -7.69 -5.77 -3.66
C SER A 38 -6.53 -5.52 -4.62
N THR A 39 -5.98 -6.60 -5.20
CA THR A 39 -4.96 -6.50 -6.23
C THR A 39 -5.66 -6.42 -7.58
N PRO A 40 -5.54 -5.31 -8.32
CA PRO A 40 -6.21 -5.16 -9.60
C PRO A 40 -5.68 -6.19 -10.59
N HIS A 41 -6.60 -6.78 -11.36
CA HIS A 41 -6.23 -7.66 -12.45
C HIS A 41 -5.83 -6.81 -13.66
N ASP A 42 -4.58 -6.36 -13.66
CA ASP A 42 -3.99 -5.68 -14.79
C ASP A 42 -3.18 -6.71 -15.60
N PRO A 43 -3.49 -6.95 -16.89
CA PRO A 43 -2.63 -7.78 -17.75
C PRO A 43 -1.20 -7.24 -17.85
N GLY A 44 -0.97 -5.99 -17.39
CA GLY A 44 0.32 -5.34 -17.32
C GLY A 44 0.82 -4.91 -18.70
N PRO A 45 1.86 -4.08 -18.77
CA PRO A 45 2.56 -3.86 -20.03
C PRO A 45 3.19 -5.18 -20.48
N HIS A 46 2.74 -5.70 -21.63
CA HIS A 46 3.24 -6.96 -22.18
C HIS A 46 4.76 -6.97 -22.38
N HIS A 47 5.41 -5.80 -22.52
CA HIS A 47 6.85 -5.63 -22.54
C HIS A 47 7.29 -4.27 -21.96
N GLY A 48 8.41 -4.24 -21.23
CA GLY A 48 9.24 -3.03 -21.07
C GLY A 48 9.35 -2.39 -19.68
N GLN A 49 8.44 -2.64 -18.73
CA GLN A 49 8.56 -2.09 -17.36
C GLN A 49 8.12 -3.09 -16.29
N PRO A 50 8.84 -3.19 -15.16
CA PRO A 50 8.38 -3.96 -14.02
C PRO A 50 7.07 -3.36 -13.48
N PRO A 51 6.05 -4.17 -13.16
CA PRO A 51 4.77 -3.65 -12.71
C PRO A 51 4.85 -2.87 -11.38
N VAL A 52 5.87 -3.16 -10.57
CA VAL A 52 6.26 -2.43 -9.37
C VAL A 52 7.76 -2.12 -9.48
N LYS A 53 8.13 -0.84 -9.54
CA LYS A 53 9.50 -0.43 -9.93
C LYS A 53 10.59 -0.87 -8.97
N GLU A 54 10.32 -0.80 -7.67
CA GLU A 54 11.29 -1.07 -6.60
C GLU A 54 10.95 -2.35 -5.84
N ALA A 55 10.37 -3.34 -6.53
CA ALA A 55 10.10 -4.65 -5.96
C ALA A 55 11.37 -5.25 -5.30
N GLY A 56 11.23 -5.80 -4.10
CA GLY A 56 12.35 -6.28 -3.27
C GLY A 56 13.06 -5.21 -2.45
N LEU A 57 12.84 -3.92 -2.71
CA LEU A 57 13.39 -2.80 -1.93
C LEU A 57 12.34 -2.06 -1.09
N LEU A 58 11.05 -2.33 -1.30
CA LEU A 58 9.95 -1.61 -0.65
C LEU A 58 9.96 -1.68 0.87
N LEU A 59 10.48 -2.75 1.48
CA LEU A 59 10.63 -2.84 2.95
C LEU A 59 11.63 -1.81 3.51
N LYS A 60 12.48 -1.23 2.67
CA LYS A 60 13.46 -0.20 3.05
C LYS A 60 12.90 1.23 2.86
N LYS A 61 11.70 1.38 2.30
CA LYS A 61 11.06 2.68 2.13
C LYS A 61 10.49 3.20 3.45
N ASP A 62 10.35 4.52 3.53
CA ASP A 62 9.59 5.16 4.58
C ASP A 62 8.08 4.90 4.38
N ILE A 63 7.37 4.73 5.49
CA ILE A 63 5.92 4.47 5.49
C ILE A 63 5.14 5.57 4.74
N PRO A 64 5.42 6.88 4.91
CA PRO A 64 4.72 7.91 4.16
C PRO A 64 4.89 7.78 2.64
N ALA A 65 6.08 7.43 2.14
CA ALA A 65 6.25 7.17 0.71
C ALA A 65 5.48 5.93 0.25
N LEU A 66 5.49 4.86 1.03
CA LEU A 66 4.74 3.64 0.70
C LEU A 66 3.22 3.92 0.65
N ALA A 67 2.68 4.65 1.62
CA ALA A 67 1.28 5.07 1.62
C ALA A 67 0.92 5.96 0.41
N ARG A 68 1.83 6.88 0.02
CA ARG A 68 1.67 7.74 -1.16
C ARG A 68 1.69 6.98 -2.50
N MET A 69 2.11 5.72 -2.53
CA MET A 69 2.00 4.88 -3.74
C MET A 69 0.53 4.71 -4.18
N VAL A 70 -0.46 5.01 -3.34
CA VAL A 70 -1.88 5.08 -3.72
C VAL A 70 -2.17 6.03 -4.89
N TYR A 71 -1.28 7.00 -5.13
CA TYR A 71 -1.36 7.92 -6.27
C TYR A 71 -0.58 7.45 -7.51
N SER A 72 0.07 6.29 -7.47
CA SER A 72 0.79 5.75 -8.61
C SER A 72 -0.16 5.47 -9.78
N SER A 73 0.35 5.66 -10.99
CA SER A 73 -0.34 5.22 -12.20
C SER A 73 -0.28 3.69 -12.40
N SER A 74 0.64 3.00 -11.71
CA SER A 74 0.62 1.53 -11.64
C SER A 74 -0.43 1.09 -10.62
N LEU A 75 -1.42 0.33 -11.08
CA LEU A 75 -2.48 -0.20 -10.22
C LEU A 75 -1.95 -1.14 -9.13
N LEU A 76 -0.85 -1.85 -9.40
CA LEU A 76 -0.20 -2.72 -8.42
C LEU A 76 0.55 -1.93 -7.34
N GLU A 77 1.16 -0.79 -7.71
CA GLU A 77 1.73 0.15 -6.74
C GLU A 77 0.63 0.86 -5.92
N ALA A 78 -0.48 1.22 -6.58
CA ALA A 78 -1.62 1.82 -5.90
C ALA A 78 -2.25 0.86 -4.88
N ALA A 79 -2.34 -0.44 -5.20
CA ALA A 79 -2.79 -1.46 -4.26
C ALA A 79 -1.89 -1.58 -3.03
N ILE A 80 -0.56 -1.48 -3.21
CA ILE A 80 0.42 -1.43 -2.11
C ILE A 80 0.17 -0.21 -1.23
N GLY A 81 -0.01 0.97 -1.83
CA GLY A 81 -0.29 2.19 -1.08
C GLY A 81 -1.60 2.10 -0.30
N MET A 82 -2.65 1.54 -0.90
CA MET A 82 -3.94 1.32 -0.25
C MET A 82 -3.83 0.34 0.91
N ALA A 83 -3.14 -0.79 0.73
CA ALA A 83 -2.90 -1.76 1.82
C ALA A 83 -2.08 -1.13 2.96
N THR A 84 -1.12 -0.25 2.62
CA THR A 84 -0.34 0.52 3.61
C THR A 84 -1.24 1.44 4.41
N ILE A 85 -2.12 2.21 3.75
CA ILE A 85 -3.14 3.06 4.42
C ILE A 85 -3.96 2.21 5.40
N ASN A 86 -4.52 1.09 4.93
CA ASN A 86 -5.34 0.21 5.77
C ASN A 86 -4.58 -0.38 6.96
N SER A 87 -3.25 -0.57 6.84
CA SER A 87 -2.42 -1.07 7.93
C SER A 87 -2.15 -0.04 9.04
N LEU A 88 -2.33 1.25 8.74
CA LEU A 88 -2.04 2.38 9.65
C LEU A 88 -3.29 2.90 10.36
N ILE A 89 -4.48 2.59 9.86
CA ILE A 89 -5.76 2.97 10.48
C ILE A 89 -5.82 2.35 11.89
N GLU A 90 -6.06 3.22 12.88
CA GLU A 90 -6.33 2.78 14.25
C GLU A 90 -7.77 2.23 14.32
N ILE A 91 -7.91 1.05 14.90
CA ILE A 91 -9.18 0.36 15.04
C ILE A 91 -9.57 0.43 16.51
N ASP A 92 -10.78 0.91 16.78
CA ASP A 92 -11.40 0.80 18.09
C ASP A 92 -12.07 -0.58 18.19
N GLU A 93 -11.40 -1.52 18.84
CA GLU A 93 -11.88 -2.91 19.01
C GLU A 93 -12.90 -3.07 20.14
N GLN A 94 -13.19 -2.01 20.92
CA GLN A 94 -14.11 -2.07 22.05
C GLN A 94 -15.57 -1.80 21.68
N ARG A 95 -15.86 -1.65 20.39
CA ARG A 95 -17.15 -1.21 19.88
C ARG A 95 -17.96 -2.32 19.25
#